data_AF-A0A7M2A9A7-F1
#
_entry.id   AF-A0A7M2A9A7-F1
#
_cell.length_a   1.000
_cell.length_b   1.000
_cell.length_c   1.000
_cell.angle_alpha   90.00
_cell.angle_beta   90.00
_cell.angle_gamma   90.00
#
_symmetry.space_group_name_H-M   'P 1'
#
loop_
_entity.id
_entity.type
_entity.pdbx_description
1 polymer ?
#
loop_
_entity_poly.entity_id
_entity_poly.type
_entity_poly.pdbx_seq_one_letter_code
_entity_poly.pdbx_strand_id
1 'polypeptide(L)'
;MSTYDLKTVRIQVIEAGEDKVFLVTGGKSHIGAVATFYPDGERVSGATVHIPGHKEQELCERLARKAAMHLKTAVTVIMGIHFDAITRMQIDEIVQTAERLLDEELIQFDQLIQ
;
A
#
# COMPACT_ATOMS: atom_id res chain seq x y z
N MET A 1 -0.93 -25.89 -9.01
CA MET A 1 0.38 -25.22 -9.14
C MET A 1 0.29 -23.92 -8.35
N SER A 2 1.31 -23.56 -7.57
CA SER A 2 1.30 -22.28 -6.84
C SER A 2 1.38 -21.14 -7.85
N THR A 3 0.58 -20.08 -7.65
CA THR A 3 0.63 -18.86 -8.46
C THR A 3 1.61 -17.84 -7.89
N TYR A 4 2.42 -18.23 -6.89
CA TYR A 4 3.31 -17.34 -6.16
C TYR A 4 4.43 -16.79 -7.04
N ASP A 5 4.41 -15.48 -7.22
CA ASP A 5 5.48 -14.74 -7.89
C ASP A 5 5.55 -13.31 -7.33
N LEU A 6 6.56 -13.06 -6.48
CA LEU A 6 6.80 -11.75 -5.89
C LEU A 6 7.06 -10.65 -6.92
N LYS A 7 7.54 -10.99 -8.13
CA LYS A 7 7.80 -10.00 -9.18
C LYS A 7 6.53 -9.32 -9.69
N THR A 8 5.37 -9.92 -9.43
CA THR A 8 4.07 -9.35 -9.79
C THR A 8 3.58 -8.30 -8.79
N VAL A 9 4.17 -8.26 -7.58
CA VAL A 9 3.87 -7.25 -6.56
C VAL A 9 4.43 -5.92 -7.02
N ARG A 10 3.56 -4.92 -7.11
CA ARG A 10 3.91 -3.60 -7.63
C ARG A 10 3.09 -2.52 -6.95
N ILE A 11 3.65 -1.32 -6.94
CA ILE A 11 2.98 -0.09 -6.56
C ILE A 11 2.89 0.79 -7.80
N GLN A 12 1.73 1.38 -8.03
CA GLN A 12 1.55 2.47 -8.97
C GLN A 12 1.09 3.70 -8.19
N VAL A 13 1.70 4.84 -8.44
CA VAL A 13 1.28 6.12 -7.85
C VAL A 13 0.48 6.93 -8.86
N ILE A 14 -0.61 7.51 -8.39
CA ILE A 14 -1.46 8.43 -9.15
C ILE A 14 -1.50 9.75 -8.39
N GLU A 15 -1.13 10.83 -9.08
CA GLU A 15 -1.22 12.20 -8.60
C GLU A 15 -2.68 12.66 -8.57
N ALA A 16 -3.14 13.17 -7.42
CA ALA A 16 -4.46 13.74 -7.23
C ALA A 16 -4.34 15.20 -6.75
N GLY A 17 -3.73 16.05 -7.58
CA GLY A 17 -3.28 17.37 -7.13
C GLY A 17 -2.10 17.21 -6.17
N GLU A 18 -2.22 17.79 -4.97
CA GLU A 18 -1.21 17.61 -3.91
C GLU A 18 -1.31 16.23 -3.24
N ASP A 19 -2.49 15.61 -3.30
CA ASP A 19 -2.75 14.29 -2.73
C ASP A 19 -2.20 13.17 -3.61
N LYS A 20 -2.07 11.97 -3.02
CA LYS A 20 -1.53 10.79 -3.72
C LYS A 20 -2.42 9.57 -3.56
N VAL A 21 -2.54 8.78 -4.62
CA VAL A 21 -3.16 7.46 -4.57
C VAL A 21 -2.12 6.39 -4.91
N PHE A 22 -1.91 5.44 -3.99
CA PHE A 22 -1.03 4.30 -4.18
C PHE A 22 -1.89 3.05 -4.46
N LEU A 23 -1.75 2.48 -5.64
CA LEU A 23 -2.37 1.21 -6.00
C LEU A 23 -1.36 0.07 -5.81
N VAL A 24 -1.57 -0.75 -4.77
CA VAL A 24 -0.71 -1.88 -4.42
C VAL A 24 -1.36 -3.18 -4.86
N THR A 25 -0.74 -3.88 -5.81
CA THR A 25 -1.32 -5.09 -6.43
C THR A 25 -0.29 -6.20 -6.57
N GLY A 26 -0.76 -7.44 -6.67
CA GLY A 26 0.09 -8.62 -6.91
C GLY A 26 -0.74 -9.87 -7.20
N GLY A 27 -0.18 -10.80 -7.97
CA GLY A 27 -0.87 -12.02 -8.38
C GLY A 27 -2.22 -11.75 -9.06
N LYS A 28 -3.28 -12.42 -8.60
CA LYS A 28 -4.67 -12.18 -9.05
C LYS A 28 -5.23 -10.95 -8.33
N SER A 29 -4.79 -9.78 -8.79
CA SER A 29 -5.15 -8.48 -8.20
C SER A 29 -6.66 -8.27 -8.13
N HIS A 30 -7.10 -7.66 -7.04
CA HIS A 30 -8.48 -7.27 -6.77
C HIS A 30 -8.46 -6.06 -5.82
N ILE A 31 -9.60 -5.62 -5.29
CA ILE A 31 -9.65 -4.65 -4.20
C ILE A 31 -9.99 -5.43 -2.94
N GLY A 32 -9.03 -5.57 -2.02
CA GLY A 32 -9.22 -6.20 -0.71
C GLY A 32 -9.41 -5.16 0.40
N ALA A 33 -8.69 -4.04 0.31
CA ALA A 33 -8.82 -2.92 1.23
C ALA A 33 -8.51 -1.57 0.57
N VAL A 34 -9.08 -0.51 1.13
CA VAL A 34 -8.79 0.89 0.80
C VAL A 34 -8.59 1.67 2.10
N ALA A 35 -7.48 2.38 2.22
CA ALA A 35 -7.16 3.20 3.39
C ALA A 35 -6.87 4.63 2.96
N THR A 36 -7.54 5.60 3.58
CA THR A 36 -7.28 7.03 3.34
C THR A 36 -6.87 7.70 4.64
N PHE A 37 -5.70 8.33 4.63
CA PHE A 37 -5.11 9.03 5.78
C PHE A 37 -4.61 10.41 5.38
N TYR A 38 -4.66 11.35 6.31
CA TYR A 38 -4.27 12.74 6.10
C TYR A 38 -3.64 13.34 7.37
N PRO A 39 -2.82 14.41 7.25
CA PRO A 39 -2.25 15.11 8.40
C PRO A 39 -3.32 15.74 9.29
N ASP A 40 -3.19 15.55 10.61
CA ASP A 40 -4.05 16.10 11.65
C ASP A 40 -3.17 16.61 12.80
N GLY A 41 -2.66 17.83 12.62
CA GLY A 41 -1.58 18.39 13.44
C GLY A 41 -0.30 17.55 13.32
N GLU A 42 0.23 17.12 14.47
CA GLU A 42 1.42 16.25 14.55
C GLU A 42 1.12 14.76 14.28
N ARG A 43 -0.14 14.41 14.03
CA ARG A 43 -0.59 13.03 13.82
C ARG A 43 -1.16 12.84 12.41
N VAL A 44 -1.54 11.60 12.11
CA VAL A 44 -2.34 11.27 10.92
C VAL A 44 -3.67 10.66 11.34
N SER A 45 -4.75 11.16 10.76
CA SER A 45 -6.13 10.72 10.96
C SER A 45 -6.68 10.14 9.66
N GLY A 46 -7.66 9.25 9.74
CA GLY A 46 -8.14 8.54 8.56
C GLY A 46 -8.95 7.30 8.88
N ALA A 47 -9.30 6.57 7.83
CA ALA A 47 -10.10 5.36 7.93
C ALA A 47 -9.66 4.32 6.89
N THR A 48 -9.89 3.06 7.25
CA THR A 48 -9.67 1.91 6.39
C THR A 48 -10.99 1.16 6.19
N VAL A 49 -11.33 0.88 4.94
CA VAL A 49 -12.45 0.03 4.55
C VAL A 49 -11.89 -1.24 3.93
N HIS A 50 -12.38 -2.41 4.35
CA HIS A 50 -11.98 -3.69 3.79
C HIS A 50 -13.19 -4.45 3.27
N ILE A 51 -12.98 -5.27 2.24
CA ILE A 51 -14.00 -6.18 1.74
C ILE A 51 -13.99 -7.44 2.62
N PRO A 52 -15.14 -7.92 3.15
CA PRO A 52 -15.18 -9.12 3.97
C PRO A 52 -14.54 -10.33 3.29
N GLY A 53 -13.73 -11.09 4.05
CA GLY A 53 -13.00 -12.26 3.54
C GLY A 53 -11.58 -11.97 3.03
N HIS A 54 -11.21 -10.69 2.90
CA HIS A 54 -9.87 -10.24 2.51
C HIS A 54 -8.99 -9.96 3.74
N LYS A 55 -7.67 -9.96 3.57
CA LYS A 55 -6.68 -9.90 4.67
C LYS A 55 -5.72 -8.71 4.56
N GLU A 56 -5.93 -7.85 3.58
CA GLU A 56 -5.05 -6.73 3.23
C GLU A 56 -5.22 -5.52 4.15
N GLN A 57 -6.25 -5.50 5.01
CA GLN A 57 -6.63 -4.33 5.82
C GLN A 57 -5.47 -3.73 6.60
N GLU A 58 -4.76 -4.54 7.39
CA GLU A 58 -3.71 -4.06 8.30
C GLU A 58 -2.52 -3.46 7.53
N LEU A 59 -2.08 -4.13 6.47
CA LEU A 59 -1.00 -3.66 5.62
C LEU A 59 -1.41 -2.38 4.87
N CYS A 60 -2.62 -2.35 4.29
CA CYS A 60 -3.16 -1.20 3.59
C CYS A 60 -3.21 0.05 4.49
N GLU A 61 -3.71 -0.09 5.71
CA GLU A 61 -3.72 0.99 6.71
C GLU A 61 -2.31 1.47 7.05
N ARG A 62 -1.39 0.53 7.32
CA ARG A 62 -0.01 0.85 7.69
C ARG A 62 0.70 1.63 6.59
N LEU A 63 0.56 1.22 5.33
CA LEU A 63 1.16 1.92 4.19
C LEU A 63 0.57 3.33 4.04
N ALA A 64 -0.75 3.49 4.16
CA ALA A 64 -1.40 4.79 4.01
C ALA A 64 -0.97 5.77 5.11
N ARG A 65 -0.92 5.32 6.37
CA ARG A 65 -0.44 6.13 7.50
C ARG A 65 1.01 6.57 7.30
N LYS A 66 1.89 5.64 6.90
CA LYS A 66 3.31 5.92 6.66
C LYS A 66 3.48 6.98 5.57
N ALA A 67 2.82 6.79 4.43
CA ALA A 67 2.90 7.70 3.30
C ALA A 67 2.34 9.09 3.62
N ALA A 68 1.17 9.19 4.26
CA ALA A 68 0.59 10.47 4.68
C ALA A 68 1.49 11.22 5.67
N MET A 69 2.11 10.50 6.61
CA MET A 69 3.03 11.08 7.59
C MET A 69 4.33 11.60 6.95
N HIS A 70 4.84 10.89 5.94
CA HIS A 70 6.05 11.24 5.20
C HIS A 70 5.80 12.43 4.26
N LEU A 71 4.78 12.33 3.41
CA LEU A 71 4.49 13.31 2.35
C LEU A 71 3.76 14.56 2.83
N LYS A 72 3.25 14.56 4.07
CA LYS A 72 2.48 15.67 4.66
C LYS A 72 1.27 16.10 3.83
N THR A 73 0.64 15.15 3.15
CA THR A 73 -0.55 15.33 2.29
C THR A 73 -1.55 14.19 2.50
N ALA A 74 -2.76 14.30 1.97
CA ALA A 74 -3.70 13.18 2.04
C ALA A 74 -3.25 12.07 1.08
N VAL A 75 -3.31 10.83 1.58
CA VAL A 75 -2.91 9.64 0.85
C VAL A 75 -4.00 8.59 0.92
N THR A 76 -4.35 8.04 -0.24
CA THR A 76 -5.19 6.85 -0.35
C THR A 76 -4.37 5.66 -0.84
N VAL A 77 -4.40 4.55 -0.12
CA VAL A 77 -3.85 3.27 -0.58
C VAL A 77 -5.01 2.36 -0.97
N ILE A 78 -4.97 1.80 -2.18
CA ILE A 78 -5.87 0.75 -2.64
C ILE A 78 -5.04 -0.53 -2.76
N MET A 79 -5.44 -1.59 -2.07
CA MET A 79 -4.65 -2.82 -2.00
C MET A 79 -5.47 -4.05 -2.32
N GLY A 80 -4.89 -4.96 -3.12
CA GLY A 80 -5.36 -6.33 -3.23
C GLY A 80 -4.35 -7.25 -3.89
N ILE A 81 -3.95 -8.27 -3.15
CA ILE A 81 -2.88 -9.19 -3.52
C ILE A 81 -3.39 -10.61 -3.27
N HIS A 82 -3.54 -11.39 -4.33
CA HIS A 82 -4.00 -12.77 -4.19
C HIS A 82 -3.03 -13.75 -4.84
N PHE A 83 -2.61 -14.73 -4.06
CA PHE A 83 -1.85 -15.87 -4.53
C PHE A 83 -2.45 -17.15 -3.93
N ASP A 84 -2.59 -18.18 -4.75
CA ASP A 84 -3.17 -19.46 -4.32
C ASP A 84 -2.18 -20.26 -3.47
N ALA A 85 -2.68 -20.81 -2.36
CA ALA A 85 -1.95 -21.73 -1.48
C ALA A 85 -0.59 -21.19 -0.98
N ILE A 86 -0.56 -19.93 -0.57
CA ILE A 86 0.64 -19.32 0.04
C ILE A 86 0.85 -19.70 1.50
N THR A 87 2.12 -19.88 1.84
CA THR A 87 2.58 -20.14 3.21
C THR A 87 2.70 -18.84 4.01
N ARG A 88 2.86 -18.96 5.34
CA ARG A 88 3.09 -17.77 6.18
C ARG A 88 4.37 -17.02 5.81
N MET A 89 5.44 -17.73 5.51
CA MET A 89 6.70 -17.14 5.06
C MET A 89 6.51 -16.30 3.79
N GLN A 90 5.75 -16.81 2.82
CA GLN A 90 5.43 -16.08 1.59
C GLN A 90 4.53 -14.86 1.84
N ILE A 91 3.60 -14.93 2.81
CA ILE A 91 2.83 -13.75 3.24
C ILE A 91 3.77 -12.67 3.79
N ASP A 92 4.72 -13.06 4.63
CA ASP A 92 5.68 -12.12 5.21
C ASP A 92 6.60 -11.52 4.12
N GLU A 93 7.03 -12.30 3.12
CA GLU A 93 7.77 -11.80 1.95
C GLU A 93 6.96 -10.79 1.12
N ILE A 94 5.66 -11.04 0.91
CA ILE A 94 4.76 -10.10 0.22
C ILE A 94 4.64 -8.79 1.00
N VAL A 95 4.46 -8.87 2.32
CA VAL A 95 4.37 -7.70 3.21
C VAL A 95 5.65 -6.86 3.12
N GLN A 96 6.82 -7.49 3.28
CA GLN A 96 8.12 -6.82 3.19
C GLN A 96 8.34 -6.20 1.81
N THR A 97 7.91 -6.88 0.74
CA THR A 97 8.02 -6.38 -0.63
C THR A 97 7.17 -5.13 -0.82
N ALA A 98 5.92 -5.12 -0.36
CA ALA A 98 5.04 -3.96 -0.46
C ALA A 98 5.56 -2.76 0.36
N GLU A 99 6.10 -3.01 1.56
CA GLU A 99 6.70 -1.96 2.40
C GLU A 99 7.95 -1.37 1.76
N ARG A 100 8.85 -2.21 1.21
CA ARG A 100 10.04 -1.75 0.50
C ARG A 100 9.68 -0.92 -0.74
N LEU A 101 8.72 -1.38 -1.54
CA LEU A 101 8.27 -0.65 -2.72
C LEU A 101 7.70 0.72 -2.35
N LEU A 102 6.93 0.80 -1.25
CA LEU A 102 6.44 2.10 -0.78
C LEU A 102 7.60 3.03 -0.43
N ASP A 103 8.60 2.52 0.29
CA ASP A 103 9.77 3.32 0.70
C ASP A 103 10.56 3.82 -0.50
N GLU A 104 10.68 3.02 -1.55
CA GLU A 104 11.31 3.42 -2.81
C GLU A 104 10.55 4.54 -3.52
N GLU A 105 9.22 4.51 -3.53
CA GLU A 105 8.40 5.61 -4.06
C GLU A 105 8.55 6.89 -3.21
N LEU A 106 8.53 6.76 -1.88
CA LEU A 106 8.70 7.91 -0.97
C LEU A 106 10.07 8.59 -1.14
N ILE A 107 11.14 7.81 -1.28
CA ILE A 107 12.49 8.34 -1.55
C ILE A 107 12.54 9.09 -2.89
N GLN A 108 11.85 8.58 -3.92
CA GLN A 108 11.79 9.26 -5.21
C GLN A 108 11.09 10.63 -5.11
N PHE A 109 10.02 10.73 -4.30
CA PHE A 109 9.37 12.01 -4.03
C PHE A 109 10.31 13.01 -3.34
N ASP A 110 11.13 12.55 -2.39
CA ASP A 110 12.10 13.43 -1.72
C ASP A 110 13.15 14.00 -2.68
N GLN A 111 13.54 13.23 -3.70
CA GLN A 111 14.52 13.64 -4.71
C GLN A 111 13.95 14.65 -5.73
N LEU A 112 12.64 14.66 -5.94
CA LEU A 112 11.97 15.58 -6.87
C LEU A 112 11.77 16.99 -6.28
N ILE A 113 11.92 17.14 -4.97
CA ILE A 113 11.72 18.41 -4.23
C ILE A 113 13.07 19.09 -3.91
N GLN A 114 14.21 18.47 -4.25
CA GLN A 114 15.56 19.08 -4.21
C GLN A 114 15.90 19.79 -5.52
#